data_AF-A0A3S4KA84-F1
#
_entry.id   AF-A0A3S4KA84-F1
#
_cell.length_a   1.000
_cell.length_b   1.000
_cell.length_c   1.000
_cell.angle_alpha   90.00
_cell.angle_beta   90.00
_cell.angle_gamma   90.00
#
_symmetry.space_group_name_H-M   'P 1'
#
loop_
_entity.id
_entity.type
_entity.pdbx_description
1 polymer ?
#
loop_
_entity_poly.entity_id
_entity_poly.type
_entity_poly.pdbx_seq_one_letter_code
_entity_poly.pdbx_strand_id
1 'polypeptide(L)'
;MRALLTPEIAPRMGVVLLRPGADLMPMFRRGRVLIEPAPEKYSDYATGAIPPATQPLAEDPVLKPVFENKDVILRAGGISSLEAELERRFECQYPHGSWHSENFTLFRHEPGSIRLCWACDNLLRDQYTETLAGIARENLVSWLITVIRSQLGFNEDHQLTIPELCWWLVINNLAHVIPESLARKALRLPEIKHQPVMKESDIVPEPAASEVVQKKILGLRVDPETPESFMLRPKRRRWVNESWTRWVKSQQWCLL
;
A
#
# COMPACT_ATOMS: atom_id res chain seq x y z
N MET A 1 19.18 -2.30 0.90
CA MET A 1 19.83 -2.48 2.22
C MET A 1 20.23 -1.11 2.75
N ARG A 2 19.65 -0.71 3.87
CA ARG A 2 19.95 0.55 4.55
C ARG A 2 20.56 0.23 5.91
N ALA A 3 21.49 1.06 6.37
CA ALA A 3 22.08 0.93 7.68
C ALA A 3 21.94 2.25 8.44
N LEU A 4 21.68 2.14 9.73
CA LEU A 4 21.76 3.23 10.67
C LEU A 4 23.13 3.17 11.33
N LEU A 5 23.97 4.18 11.11
CA LEU A 5 25.33 4.23 11.66
C LEU A 5 25.50 5.48 12.50
N THR A 6 26.09 5.32 13.68
CA THR A 6 26.51 6.44 14.53
C THR A 6 27.82 7.02 14.00
N PRO A 7 27.87 8.30 13.60
CA PRO A 7 29.09 8.91 13.11
C PRO A 7 30.03 9.29 14.26
N GLU A 8 31.29 8.93 14.12
CA GLU A 8 32.37 9.42 14.98
C GLU A 8 33.03 10.62 14.29
N ILE A 9 32.78 11.82 14.83
CA ILE A 9 33.20 13.08 14.22
C ILE A 9 34.58 13.46 14.76
N ALA A 10 35.55 13.63 13.87
CA ALA A 10 36.86 14.19 14.19
C ALA A 10 36.92 15.68 13.76
N PRO A 11 36.42 16.62 14.58
CA PRO A 11 36.13 17.99 14.14
C PRO A 11 37.35 18.76 13.66
N ARG A 12 38.53 18.50 14.23
CA ARG A 12 39.79 19.16 13.84
C ARG A 12 40.32 18.71 12.48
N MET A 13 39.91 17.54 12.00
CA MET A 13 40.36 16.96 10.74
C MET A 13 39.33 17.13 9.62
N GLY A 14 38.09 17.53 9.94
CA GLY A 14 36.99 17.58 8.97
C GLY A 14 36.59 16.20 8.45
N VAL A 15 36.90 15.13 9.19
CA VAL A 15 36.62 13.74 8.81
C VAL A 15 35.51 13.17 9.69
N VAL A 16 34.61 12.40 9.08
CA VAL A 16 33.60 11.59 9.76
C VAL A 16 33.93 10.12 9.53
N LEU A 17 34.09 9.34 10.60
CA LEU A 17 34.24 7.90 10.54
C LEU A 17 32.91 7.20 10.82
N LEU A 18 32.57 6.24 9.97
CA LEU A 18 31.42 5.35 10.15
C LEU A 18 31.94 3.93 10.38
N ARG A 19 31.43 3.25 11.40
CA ARG A 19 31.81 1.86 11.73
C ARG A 19 30.65 0.90 11.45
N PRO A 20 30.53 0.35 10.23
CA PRO A 20 29.38 -0.45 9.81
C PRO A 20 29.39 -1.93 10.25
N GLY A 21 30.52 -2.49 10.68
CA GLY A 21 30.64 -3.93 10.95
C GLY A 21 30.79 -4.77 9.66
N ALA A 22 31.18 -6.03 9.79
CA ALA A 22 31.57 -6.89 8.66
C ALA A 22 30.43 -7.08 7.62
N ASP A 23 29.19 -7.18 8.08
CA ASP A 23 28.02 -7.46 7.24
C ASP A 23 27.62 -6.27 6.35
N LEU A 24 27.91 -5.05 6.80
CA LEU A 24 27.54 -3.81 6.11
C LEU A 24 28.72 -3.15 5.36
N MET A 25 29.96 -3.64 5.57
CA MET A 25 31.14 -3.20 4.81
C MET A 25 31.00 -3.31 3.28
N PRO A 26 30.32 -4.33 2.70
CA PRO A 26 30.11 -4.41 1.25
C PRO A 26 29.38 -3.20 0.66
N MET A 27 28.55 -2.49 1.43
CA MET A 27 27.82 -1.30 0.98
C MET A 27 28.76 -0.14 0.63
N PHE A 28 29.81 0.06 1.43
CA PHE A 28 30.80 1.13 1.20
C PHE A 28 31.81 0.80 0.10
N ARG A 29 31.97 -0.49 -0.25
CA ARG A 29 32.84 -0.92 -1.34
C ARG A 29 32.23 -0.68 -2.73
N ARG A 30 30.91 -0.48 -2.82
CA ARG A 30 30.17 -0.30 -4.07
C ARG A 30 30.23 1.14 -4.63
N GLY A 31 30.94 2.06 -3.96
CA GLY A 31 31.21 3.41 -4.48
C GLY A 31 30.62 4.52 -3.61
N ARG A 32 29.90 5.47 -4.23
CA ARG A 32 29.32 6.64 -3.57
C ARG A 32 28.12 6.24 -2.71
N VAL A 33 28.06 6.77 -1.49
CA VAL A 33 26.99 6.52 -0.52
C VAL A 33 26.27 7.82 -0.21
N LEU A 34 24.93 7.80 -0.22
CA LEU A 34 24.10 8.91 0.25
C LEU A 34 23.96 8.80 1.77
N ILE A 35 24.21 9.89 2.49
CA ILE A 35 24.08 9.99 3.94
C ILE A 35 22.94 10.95 4.24
N GLU A 36 21.92 10.46 4.92
CA GLU A 36 20.77 11.24 5.37
C GLU A 36 20.70 11.22 6.91
N PRO A 37 20.24 12.32 7.55
CA PRO A 37 19.95 12.30 8.97
C PRO A 37 18.87 11.25 9.25
N ALA A 38 19.03 10.52 10.34
CA ALA A 38 18.09 9.49 10.74
C ALA A 38 16.70 10.10 11.00
N PRO A 39 15.63 9.57 10.36
CA PRO A 39 14.26 9.91 10.73
C PRO A 39 14.00 9.64 12.22
N GLU A 40 13.11 10.43 12.85
CA GLU A 40 12.76 10.29 14.28
C GLU A 40 12.34 8.86 14.66
N LYS A 41 11.69 8.14 13.74
CA LYS A 41 11.25 6.74 13.93
C LYS A 41 12.40 5.75 14.22
N TYR A 42 13.63 6.10 13.86
CA TYR A 42 14.80 5.23 14.04
C TYR A 42 15.71 5.68 15.20
N SER A 43 15.28 6.62 16.03
CA SER A 43 16.07 7.12 17.17
C SER A 43 16.46 6.01 18.14
N ASP A 44 15.56 5.06 18.35
CA ASP A 44 15.68 4.02 19.38
C ASP A 44 16.42 2.77 18.87
N TYR A 45 16.70 2.71 17.56
CA TYR A 45 17.37 1.57 16.95
C TYR A 45 18.88 1.63 17.22
N ALA A 46 19.45 0.46 17.53
CA ALA A 46 20.89 0.31 17.63
C ALA A 46 21.58 0.52 16.26
N THR A 47 22.86 0.85 16.31
CA THR A 47 23.70 0.95 15.11
C THR A 47 23.75 -0.42 14.39
N GLY A 48 23.39 -0.45 13.11
CA GLY A 48 23.32 -1.69 12.34
C GLY A 48 22.41 -1.60 11.11
N ALA A 49 22.09 -2.77 10.54
CA ALA A 49 21.15 -2.86 9.42
C ALA A 49 19.76 -2.47 9.92
N ILE A 50 19.07 -1.59 9.18
CA ILE A 50 17.68 -1.27 9.50
C ILE A 50 16.87 -2.52 9.15
N PRO A 51 16.14 -3.12 10.10
CA PRO A 51 15.27 -4.25 9.79
C PRO A 51 14.23 -3.81 8.74
N PRO A 52 13.78 -4.72 7.87
CA PRO A 52 12.72 -4.40 6.93
C PRO A 52 11.55 -3.83 7.72
N ALA A 53 11.04 -2.68 7.26
CA ALA A 53 10.05 -1.92 8.02
C ALA A 53 8.86 -2.82 8.35
N THR A 54 8.61 -3.06 9.65
CA THR A 54 7.41 -3.79 10.09
C THR A 54 6.20 -3.05 9.55
N GLN A 55 5.30 -3.78 8.89
CA GLN A 55 4.13 -3.21 8.24
C GLN A 55 2.93 -3.34 9.20
N PRO A 56 2.58 -2.29 9.99
CA PRO A 56 1.55 -2.40 11.02
C PRO A 56 0.16 -2.73 10.44
N LEU A 57 -0.10 -2.42 9.16
CA LEU A 57 -1.35 -2.79 8.49
C LEU A 57 -1.53 -4.30 8.34
N ALA A 58 -0.45 -5.08 8.34
CA ALA A 58 -0.54 -6.53 8.21
C ALA A 58 -1.18 -7.18 9.46
N GLU A 59 -1.07 -6.53 10.61
CA GLU A 59 -1.53 -7.05 11.91
C GLU A 59 -2.95 -6.58 12.27
N ASP A 60 -3.49 -5.56 11.58
CA ASP A 60 -4.81 -5.01 11.89
C ASP A 60 -5.93 -6.01 11.55
N PRO A 61 -6.71 -6.48 12.55
CA PRO A 61 -7.79 -7.44 12.31
C PRO A 61 -8.90 -6.90 11.41
N VAL A 62 -9.10 -5.57 11.33
CA VAL A 62 -10.12 -4.94 10.48
C VAL A 62 -9.78 -5.11 8.99
N LEU A 63 -8.49 -5.26 8.65
CA LEU A 63 -8.02 -5.37 7.28
C LEU A 63 -7.98 -6.80 6.76
N LYS A 64 -8.01 -7.82 7.64
CA LYS A 64 -8.08 -9.23 7.25
C LYS A 64 -9.16 -9.52 6.19
N PRO A 65 -10.44 -9.11 6.36
CA PRO A 65 -11.47 -9.37 5.35
C PRO A 65 -11.24 -8.62 4.03
N VAL A 66 -10.52 -7.49 4.06
CA VAL A 66 -10.17 -6.73 2.86
C VAL A 66 -9.12 -7.47 2.06
N PHE A 67 -8.07 -7.97 2.73
CA PHE A 67 -6.99 -8.71 2.07
C PHE A 67 -7.46 -10.08 1.55
N GLU A 68 -8.36 -10.77 2.24
CA GLU A 68 -8.92 -12.04 1.81
C GLU A 68 -9.96 -11.93 0.68
N ASN A 69 -10.35 -10.71 0.31
CA ASN A 69 -11.35 -10.51 -0.74
C ASN A 69 -10.80 -10.92 -2.12
N LYS A 70 -11.55 -11.78 -2.82
CA LYS A 70 -11.17 -12.34 -4.14
C LYS A 70 -10.95 -11.26 -5.20
N ASP A 71 -11.70 -10.17 -5.16
CA ASP A 71 -11.58 -9.07 -6.13
C ASP A 71 -10.29 -8.28 -5.92
N VAL A 72 -9.88 -8.09 -4.67
CA VAL A 72 -8.60 -7.45 -4.30
C VAL A 72 -7.43 -8.29 -4.81
N ILE A 73 -7.48 -9.61 -4.56
CA ILE A 73 -6.45 -10.56 -5.01
C ILE A 73 -6.37 -10.57 -6.54
N LEU A 74 -7.52 -10.65 -7.22
CA LEU A 74 -7.58 -10.65 -8.69
C LEU A 74 -6.97 -9.38 -9.26
N ARG A 75 -7.29 -8.21 -8.69
CA ARG A 75 -6.84 -6.93 -9.21
C ARG A 75 -5.36 -6.64 -8.94
N ALA A 76 -4.80 -7.23 -7.90
CA ALA A 76 -3.36 -7.21 -7.60
C ALA A 76 -2.53 -8.12 -8.55
N GLY A 77 -3.17 -8.99 -9.33
CA GLY A 77 -2.49 -9.90 -10.26
C GLY A 77 -2.81 -11.38 -10.05
N GLY A 78 -3.72 -11.71 -9.14
CA GLY A 78 -4.20 -13.06 -8.90
C GLY A 78 -3.21 -13.95 -8.14
N ILE A 79 -3.67 -15.16 -7.83
CA ILE A 79 -2.91 -16.16 -7.06
C ILE A 79 -1.61 -16.56 -7.78
N SER A 80 -1.59 -16.57 -9.11
CA SER A 80 -0.38 -16.92 -9.87
C SER A 80 0.78 -15.93 -9.65
N SER A 81 0.49 -14.65 -9.43
CA SER A 81 1.50 -13.66 -9.09
C SER A 81 2.04 -13.85 -7.67
N LEU A 82 1.16 -14.24 -6.73
CA LEU A 82 1.57 -14.67 -5.38
C LEU A 82 2.48 -15.89 -5.43
N GLU A 83 2.11 -16.90 -6.23
CA GLU A 83 2.91 -18.13 -6.42
C GLU A 83 4.30 -17.81 -6.98
N ALA A 84 4.39 -16.95 -8.00
CA ALA A 84 5.67 -16.52 -8.57
C ALA A 84 6.56 -15.77 -7.54
N GLU A 85 5.98 -15.01 -6.62
CA GLU A 85 6.72 -14.36 -5.53
C GLU A 85 7.23 -15.39 -4.51
N LEU A 86 6.40 -16.39 -4.17
CA LEU A 86 6.78 -17.47 -3.25
C LEU A 86 7.87 -18.38 -3.82
N GLU A 87 7.90 -18.59 -5.13
CA GLU A 87 8.96 -19.37 -5.80
C GLU A 87 10.35 -18.74 -5.65
N ARG A 88 10.44 -17.42 -5.43
CA ARG A 88 11.72 -16.72 -5.18
C ARG A 88 12.31 -17.04 -3.81
N ARG A 89 11.52 -17.60 -2.88
CA ARG A 89 11.97 -18.01 -1.55
C ARG A 89 12.38 -19.49 -1.57
N PHE A 90 13.56 -19.76 -1.03
CA PHE A 90 14.17 -21.10 -0.95
C PHE A 90 14.12 -21.66 0.47
N GLU A 91 12.99 -21.48 1.16
CA GLU A 91 12.81 -21.90 2.55
C GLU A 91 11.44 -22.57 2.72
N CYS A 92 11.40 -23.64 3.52
CA CYS A 92 10.14 -24.31 3.87
C CYS A 92 9.48 -23.54 5.02
N GLN A 93 8.24 -23.12 4.83
CA GLN A 93 7.53 -22.29 5.82
C GLN A 93 6.88 -23.09 6.95
N TYR A 94 6.81 -24.41 6.84
CA TYR A 94 6.20 -25.24 7.87
C TYR A 94 7.17 -25.48 9.04
N PRO A 95 6.85 -25.00 10.27
CA PRO A 95 7.81 -25.00 11.39
C PRO A 95 7.91 -26.35 12.11
N HIS A 96 6.94 -27.25 11.95
CA HIS A 96 6.88 -28.51 12.70
C HIS A 96 7.46 -29.70 11.93
N GLY A 97 8.17 -29.46 10.83
CA GLY A 97 8.86 -30.51 10.08
C GLY A 97 10.14 -30.94 10.81
N SER A 98 10.29 -32.23 11.10
CA SER A 98 11.56 -32.76 11.62
C SER A 98 12.63 -32.89 10.53
N TRP A 99 12.21 -32.98 9.27
CA TRP A 99 13.08 -33.11 8.11
C TRP A 99 12.55 -32.30 6.93
N HIS A 100 13.45 -31.61 6.22
CA HIS A 100 13.13 -30.82 5.03
C HIS A 100 13.97 -31.26 3.83
N SER A 101 13.32 -31.45 2.69
CA SER A 101 13.99 -31.75 1.42
C SER A 101 14.48 -30.48 0.71
N GLU A 102 15.48 -30.62 -0.18
CA GLU A 102 15.99 -29.51 -1.02
C GLU A 102 14.99 -29.05 -2.09
N ASN A 103 14.12 -29.96 -2.56
CA ASN A 103 13.09 -29.61 -3.54
C ASN A 103 11.88 -28.98 -2.85
N PHE A 104 11.35 -27.93 -3.47
CA PHE A 104 10.24 -27.15 -2.95
C PHE A 104 9.03 -27.18 -3.90
N THR A 105 7.84 -27.27 -3.33
CA THR A 105 6.56 -27.21 -4.03
C THR A 105 5.72 -26.03 -3.52
N LEU A 106 4.63 -25.73 -4.23
CA LEU A 106 3.65 -24.73 -3.83
C LEU A 106 2.38 -25.47 -3.42
N PHE A 107 1.93 -25.22 -2.18
CA PHE A 107 0.72 -25.81 -1.64
C PHE A 107 -0.38 -24.76 -1.60
N ARG A 108 -1.48 -25.01 -2.32
CA ARG A 108 -2.64 -24.12 -2.36
C ARG A 108 -3.56 -24.39 -1.18
N HIS A 109 -3.77 -23.39 -0.35
CA HIS A 109 -4.68 -23.45 0.80
C HIS A 109 -5.41 -22.12 0.93
N GLU A 110 -6.75 -22.13 0.95
CA GLU A 110 -7.55 -20.90 1.07
C GLU A 110 -7.16 -20.16 2.38
N PRO A 111 -6.90 -18.83 2.35
CA PRO A 111 -7.14 -17.86 1.27
C PRO A 111 -6.00 -17.66 0.25
N GLY A 112 -4.87 -18.37 0.36
CA GLY A 112 -3.67 -18.10 -0.44
C GLY A 112 -2.85 -19.33 -0.85
N SER A 113 -1.53 -19.23 -0.76
CA SER A 113 -0.59 -20.30 -1.10
C SER A 113 0.61 -20.30 -0.17
N ILE A 114 1.22 -21.47 0.02
CA ILE A 114 2.30 -21.71 0.97
C ILE A 114 3.48 -22.35 0.25
N ARG A 115 4.70 -21.94 0.61
CA ARG A 115 5.93 -22.55 0.11
C ARG A 115 6.37 -23.68 1.05
N LEU A 116 6.38 -24.91 0.55
CA LEU A 116 6.75 -26.10 1.30
C LEU A 116 7.88 -26.85 0.61
N CYS A 117 8.64 -27.64 1.37
CA CYS A 117 9.49 -28.67 0.78
C CYS A 117 8.64 -29.88 0.38
N TRP A 118 9.11 -30.67 -0.59
CA TRP A 118 8.41 -31.86 -1.10
C TRP A 118 8.01 -32.84 0.02
N ALA A 119 8.84 -32.96 1.05
CA ALA A 119 8.55 -33.80 2.22
C ALA A 119 7.35 -33.31 3.05
N CYS A 120 7.36 -32.02 3.39
CA CYS A 120 6.28 -31.40 4.16
C CYS A 120 4.99 -31.31 3.35
N ASP A 121 5.08 -31.08 2.04
CA ASP A 121 3.92 -31.08 1.14
C ASP A 121 3.21 -32.44 1.12
N ASN A 122 3.96 -33.55 1.09
CA ASN A 122 3.37 -34.89 1.19
C ASN A 122 2.75 -35.18 2.56
N LEU A 123 3.33 -34.67 3.64
CA LEU A 123 2.80 -34.84 5.00
C LEU A 123 1.48 -34.06 5.20
N LEU A 124 1.43 -32.84 4.66
CA LEU A 124 0.33 -31.89 4.85
C LEU A 124 -0.74 -32.00 3.76
N ARG A 125 -0.56 -32.92 2.80
CA ARG A 125 -1.52 -33.19 1.75
C ARG A 125 -2.89 -33.49 2.37
N ASP A 126 -3.92 -32.84 1.83
CA ASP A 126 -5.32 -32.94 2.28
C ASP A 126 -5.60 -32.46 3.72
N GLN A 127 -4.65 -31.78 4.38
CA GLN A 127 -4.87 -31.16 5.69
C GLN A 127 -5.38 -29.72 5.54
N TYR A 128 -6.45 -29.41 6.27
CA TYR A 128 -7.04 -28.07 6.33
C TYR A 128 -7.02 -27.57 7.77
N THR A 129 -5.86 -27.10 8.21
CA THR A 129 -5.68 -26.58 9.58
C THR A 129 -5.68 -25.04 9.57
N GLU A 130 -6.14 -24.46 10.68
CA GLU A 130 -6.10 -23.01 10.87
C GLU A 130 -4.66 -22.46 10.86
N THR A 131 -3.68 -23.28 11.27
CA THR A 131 -2.26 -22.91 11.23
C THR A 131 -1.77 -22.73 9.80
N LEU A 132 -2.13 -23.62 8.88
CA LEU A 132 -1.81 -23.47 7.45
C LEU A 132 -2.54 -22.28 6.84
N ALA A 133 -3.81 -22.08 7.18
CA ALA A 133 -4.55 -20.89 6.78
C ALA A 133 -3.88 -19.58 7.26
N GLY A 134 -3.32 -19.59 8.47
CA GLY A 134 -2.53 -18.49 9.03
C GLY A 134 -1.30 -18.17 8.20
N ILE A 135 -0.48 -19.18 7.87
CA ILE A 135 0.72 -19.02 7.05
C ILE A 135 0.35 -18.52 5.64
N ALA A 136 -0.69 -19.09 5.03
CA ALA A 136 -1.19 -18.66 3.71
C ALA A 136 -1.64 -17.19 3.73
N ARG A 137 -2.30 -16.75 4.81
CA ARG A 137 -2.73 -15.36 5.00
C ARG A 137 -1.54 -14.42 5.15
N GLU A 138 -0.54 -14.76 5.94
CA GLU A 138 0.66 -13.93 6.10
C GLU A 138 1.39 -13.73 4.77
N ASN A 139 1.54 -14.79 3.98
CA ASN A 139 2.10 -14.72 2.64
C ASN A 139 1.29 -13.81 1.72
N LEU A 140 -0.04 -13.97 1.72
CA LEU A 140 -0.95 -13.19 0.90
C LEU A 140 -0.86 -11.71 1.26
N VAL A 141 -0.91 -11.37 2.54
CA VAL A 141 -0.85 -9.99 3.04
C VAL A 141 0.51 -9.37 2.70
N SER A 142 1.62 -10.09 2.96
CA SER A 142 2.96 -9.64 2.60
C SER A 142 3.11 -9.37 1.10
N TRP A 143 2.57 -10.25 0.24
CA TRP A 143 2.59 -10.06 -1.20
C TRP A 143 1.73 -8.88 -1.65
N LEU A 144 0.49 -8.77 -1.14
CA LEU A 144 -0.39 -7.64 -1.46
C LEU A 144 0.25 -6.31 -1.11
N ILE A 145 0.86 -6.19 0.07
CA ILE A 145 1.59 -5.00 0.48
C ILE A 145 2.69 -4.67 -0.54
N THR A 146 3.52 -5.64 -0.94
CA THR A 146 4.58 -5.44 -1.92
C THR A 146 4.02 -4.99 -3.28
N VAL A 147 2.94 -5.61 -3.76
CA VAL A 147 2.30 -5.24 -5.02
C VAL A 147 1.72 -3.83 -4.95
N ILE A 148 0.97 -3.49 -3.90
CA ILE A 148 0.34 -2.18 -3.74
C ILE A 148 1.41 -1.09 -3.71
N ARG A 149 2.49 -1.32 -2.97
CA ARG A 149 3.64 -0.39 -2.89
C ARG A 149 4.30 -0.20 -4.25
N SER A 150 4.53 -1.29 -4.97
CA SER A 150 5.09 -1.26 -6.32
C SER A 150 4.18 -0.51 -7.31
N GLN A 151 2.87 -0.77 -7.29
CA GLN A 151 1.91 -0.10 -8.18
C GLN A 151 1.73 1.40 -7.87
N LEU A 152 1.85 1.79 -6.60
CA LEU A 152 1.85 3.21 -6.20
C LEU A 152 3.21 3.90 -6.45
N GLY A 153 4.25 3.15 -6.87
CA GLY A 153 5.57 3.69 -7.16
C GLY A 153 6.42 3.98 -5.92
N PHE A 154 6.10 3.37 -4.77
CA PHE A 154 6.87 3.53 -3.54
C PHE A 154 8.07 2.59 -3.48
N ASN A 155 9.08 2.98 -2.69
CA ASN A 155 10.29 2.19 -2.46
C ASN A 155 10.03 0.99 -1.52
N GLU A 156 10.95 0.01 -1.54
CA GLU A 156 10.94 -1.22 -0.73
C GLU A 156 11.01 -1.02 0.80
N ASP A 157 11.24 0.20 1.29
CA ASP A 157 11.23 0.53 2.73
C ASP A 157 10.02 1.39 3.17
N HIS A 158 9.19 1.85 2.23
CA HIS A 158 7.99 2.64 2.55
C HIS A 158 6.93 1.83 3.30
N GLN A 159 6.57 2.29 4.51
CA GLN A 159 5.44 1.72 5.25
C GLN A 159 4.13 2.21 4.63
N LEU A 160 3.33 1.29 4.07
CA LEU A 160 2.04 1.64 3.48
C LEU A 160 1.11 2.18 4.56
N THR A 161 0.47 3.32 4.32
CA THR A 161 -0.49 3.92 5.27
C THR A 161 -1.94 3.57 4.91
N ILE A 162 -2.88 3.72 5.86
CA ILE A 162 -4.31 3.47 5.61
C ILE A 162 -4.84 4.29 4.42
N PRO A 163 -4.58 5.62 4.33
CA PRO A 163 -5.04 6.41 3.19
C PRO A 163 -4.49 5.94 1.85
N GLU A 164 -3.23 5.49 1.80
CA GLU A 164 -2.60 4.96 0.59
C GLU A 164 -3.24 3.63 0.14
N LEU A 165 -3.54 2.75 1.10
CA LEU A 165 -4.29 1.52 0.83
C LEU A 165 -5.69 1.82 0.28
N CYS A 166 -6.43 2.73 0.93
CA CYS A 166 -7.75 3.16 0.46
C CYS A 166 -7.67 3.80 -0.93
N TRP A 167 -6.65 4.61 -1.19
CA TRP A 167 -6.43 5.23 -2.49
C TRP A 167 -6.19 4.18 -3.59
N TRP A 168 -5.36 3.18 -3.32
CA TRP A 168 -5.15 2.07 -4.24
C TRP A 168 -6.46 1.31 -4.51
N LEU A 169 -7.26 1.03 -3.48
CA LEU A 169 -8.56 0.37 -3.65
C LEU A 169 -9.51 1.20 -4.53
N VAL A 170 -9.56 2.53 -4.33
CA VAL A 170 -10.42 3.43 -5.11
C VAL A 170 -9.98 3.48 -6.58
N ILE A 171 -8.68 3.65 -6.87
CA ILE A 171 -8.16 3.63 -8.25
C ILE A 171 -8.52 2.34 -8.98
N ASN A 172 -8.54 1.23 -8.23
CA ASN A 172 -8.81 -0.10 -8.76
C ASN A 172 -10.30 -0.47 -8.83
N ASN A 173 -11.22 0.48 -8.57
CA ASN A 173 -12.68 0.29 -8.51
C ASN A 173 -13.16 -0.67 -7.40
N LEU A 174 -12.40 -0.78 -6.31
CA LEU A 174 -12.70 -1.63 -5.14
C LEU A 174 -13.20 -0.83 -3.93
N ALA A 175 -13.78 0.35 -4.17
CA ALA A 175 -14.29 1.22 -3.12
C ALA A 175 -15.41 0.56 -2.27
N HIS A 176 -16.08 -0.46 -2.79
CA HIS A 176 -17.12 -1.21 -2.07
C HIS A 176 -16.55 -2.17 -1.01
N VAL A 177 -15.27 -2.55 -1.11
CA VAL A 177 -14.60 -3.45 -0.15
C VAL A 177 -14.16 -2.69 1.10
N ILE A 178 -14.10 -1.35 1.06
CA ILE A 178 -13.59 -0.51 2.13
C ILE A 178 -14.60 -0.50 3.31
N PRO A 179 -14.21 -1.01 4.50
CA PRO A 179 -15.05 -0.95 5.68
C PRO A 179 -15.30 0.50 6.14
N GLU A 180 -16.46 0.75 6.74
CA GLU A 180 -16.86 2.08 7.24
C GLU A 180 -15.84 2.66 8.25
N SER A 181 -15.30 1.81 9.13
CA SER A 181 -14.26 2.21 10.09
C SER A 181 -12.98 2.67 9.40
N LEU A 182 -12.58 2.00 8.32
CA LEU A 182 -11.40 2.35 7.53
C LEU A 182 -11.63 3.62 6.71
N ALA A 183 -12.82 3.75 6.11
CA ALA A 183 -13.22 4.95 5.38
C ALA A 183 -13.20 6.19 6.29
N ARG A 184 -13.69 6.07 7.53
CA ARG A 184 -13.62 7.16 8.52
C ARG A 184 -12.20 7.52 8.89
N LYS A 185 -11.33 6.53 9.16
CA LYS A 185 -9.89 6.78 9.42
C LYS A 185 -9.21 7.47 8.23
N ALA A 186 -9.51 7.03 7.00
CA ALA A 186 -8.96 7.64 5.78
C ALA A 186 -9.43 9.08 5.57
N LEU A 187 -10.72 9.37 5.85
CA LEU A 187 -11.31 10.71 5.78
C LEU A 187 -11.03 11.58 7.01
N ARG A 188 -10.31 11.06 8.02
CA ARG A 188 -10.08 11.69 9.33
C ARG A 188 -11.37 12.07 10.07
N LEU A 189 -12.42 11.27 9.89
CA LEU A 189 -13.68 11.38 10.62
C LEU A 189 -13.59 10.65 11.97
N PRO A 190 -14.33 11.09 13.00
CA PRO A 190 -14.35 10.43 14.30
C PRO A 190 -14.95 9.02 14.19
N GLU A 191 -14.44 8.09 15.00
CA GLU A 191 -14.98 6.73 15.10
C GLU A 191 -16.41 6.74 15.65
N ILE A 192 -17.30 5.91 15.09
CA ILE A 192 -18.66 5.73 15.63
C ILE A 192 -18.56 4.86 16.87
N LYS A 193 -18.70 5.48 18.04
CA LYS A 193 -18.91 4.74 19.28
C LYS A 193 -20.40 4.42 19.39
N HIS A 194 -20.78 3.22 18.96
CA HIS A 194 -22.15 2.74 19.20
C HIS A 194 -22.31 2.47 20.70
N GLN A 195 -23.12 3.29 21.37
CA GLN A 195 -23.55 3.03 22.74
C GLN A 195 -24.78 2.10 22.69
N PRO A 196 -24.92 1.14 23.61
CA PRO A 196 -26.04 0.20 23.60
C PRO A 196 -27.39 0.88 23.87
N VAL A 197 -27.38 2.06 24.50
CA VAL A 197 -28.57 2.90 24.71
C VAL A 197 -28.22 4.30 24.22
N MET A 198 -28.95 4.77 23.21
CA MET A 198 -28.80 6.13 22.68
C MET A 198 -30.18 6.74 22.54
N LYS A 199 -30.31 8.04 22.78
CA LYS A 199 -31.56 8.74 22.52
C LYS A 199 -31.67 8.95 21.00
N GLU A 200 -32.85 8.70 20.44
CA GLU A 200 -33.08 8.82 18.99
C GLU A 200 -32.75 10.23 18.45
N SER A 201 -32.93 11.27 19.27
CA SER A 201 -32.55 12.65 18.94
C SER A 201 -31.06 12.87 18.72
N ASP A 202 -30.21 11.96 19.19
CA ASP A 202 -28.75 12.07 19.10
C ASP A 202 -28.24 11.44 17.79
N ILE A 203 -29.12 10.81 17.00
CA ILE A 203 -28.81 10.27 15.67
C ILE A 203 -28.80 11.43 14.67
N VAL A 204 -27.60 11.91 14.33
CA VAL A 204 -27.41 12.87 13.25
C VAL A 204 -27.34 12.12 11.91
N PRO A 205 -28.26 12.36 10.94
CA PRO A 205 -28.18 11.73 9.64
C PRO A 205 -26.98 12.27 8.86
N GLU A 206 -25.93 11.47 8.74
CA GLU A 206 -24.76 11.76 7.92
C GLU A 206 -24.61 10.66 6.86
N PRO A 207 -24.15 10.98 5.64
CA PRO A 207 -23.83 9.96 4.66
C PRO A 207 -22.71 9.05 5.20
N ALA A 208 -22.81 7.74 4.95
CA ALA A 208 -21.77 6.79 5.33
C ALA A 208 -20.42 7.18 4.67
N ALA A 209 -19.33 7.09 5.43
CA ALA A 209 -17.99 7.40 4.94
C ALA A 209 -17.61 6.53 3.74
N SER A 210 -18.01 5.26 3.75
CA SER A 210 -17.89 4.33 2.62
C SER A 210 -18.60 4.84 1.36
N GLU A 211 -19.81 5.38 1.48
CA GLU A 211 -20.51 6.00 0.35
C GLU A 211 -19.79 7.24 -0.18
N VAL A 212 -19.22 8.06 0.71
CA VAL A 212 -18.46 9.26 0.29
C VAL A 212 -17.22 8.85 -0.50
N VAL A 213 -16.52 7.80 -0.08
CA VAL A 213 -15.35 7.26 -0.78
C VAL A 213 -15.73 6.62 -2.12
N GLN A 214 -16.90 5.97 -2.21
CA GLN A 214 -17.42 5.42 -3.46
C GLN A 214 -17.89 6.50 -4.44
N LYS A 215 -18.51 7.57 -3.92
CA LYS A 215 -19.02 8.71 -4.70
C LYS A 215 -17.89 9.70 -5.04
N LYS A 216 -16.87 9.29 -5.81
CA LYS A 216 -16.11 10.18 -6.74
C LYS A 216 -14.89 9.50 -7.39
N ILE A 217 -15.10 9.06 -8.62
CA ILE A 217 -14.43 9.67 -9.78
C ILE A 217 -15.56 9.93 -10.78
N LEU A 218 -16.29 11.04 -10.60
CA LEU A 218 -17.11 11.56 -11.69
C LEU A 218 -16.13 12.00 -12.75
N GLY A 219 -15.84 11.11 -13.70
CA GLY A 219 -15.20 11.50 -14.94
C GLY A 219 -16.05 12.64 -15.47
N LEU A 220 -15.50 13.85 -15.46
CA LEU A 220 -16.10 14.98 -16.15
C LEU A 220 -16.13 14.59 -17.62
N ARG A 221 -17.19 13.88 -18.02
CA ARG A 221 -17.54 13.68 -19.42
C ARG A 221 -18.00 15.05 -19.89
N VAL A 222 -17.03 15.83 -20.33
CA VAL A 222 -17.31 16.93 -21.22
C VAL A 222 -17.81 16.25 -22.48
N ASP A 223 -19.13 16.23 -22.68
CA ASP A 223 -19.69 15.74 -23.93
C ASP A 223 -19.04 16.56 -25.06
N PRO A 224 -18.33 15.91 -25.99
CA PRO A 224 -17.68 16.62 -27.10
C PRO A 224 -18.72 17.28 -28.00
N GLU A 225 -19.94 16.76 -27.99
CA GLU A 225 -21.09 17.30 -28.71
C GLU A 225 -22.06 17.95 -27.73
N THR A 226 -21.96 19.27 -27.61
CA THR A 226 -22.95 20.06 -26.86
C THR A 226 -24.33 19.90 -27.51
N PRO A 227 -25.46 19.84 -26.77
CA PRO A 227 -26.82 19.70 -27.33
C PRO A 227 -27.18 20.72 -28.43
N GLU A 228 -26.48 21.85 -28.47
CA GLU A 228 -26.62 22.89 -29.48
C GLU A 228 -26.09 22.47 -30.87
N SER A 229 -25.21 21.45 -30.98
CA SER A 229 -24.71 20.91 -32.26
C SER A 229 -25.78 20.16 -33.06
N PHE A 230 -26.79 19.61 -32.38
CA PHE A 230 -27.91 18.91 -33.00
C PHE A 230 -29.03 19.85 -33.48
N MET A 231 -28.91 21.16 -33.26
CA MET A 231 -29.91 22.13 -33.69
C MET A 231 -29.66 22.59 -35.12
N LEU A 232 -30.71 22.55 -35.96
CA LEU A 232 -30.71 23.06 -37.35
C LEU A 232 -30.26 24.53 -37.48
N ARG A 233 -30.45 25.33 -36.43
CA ARG A 233 -29.94 26.71 -36.30
C ARG A 233 -29.51 26.96 -34.85
N PRO A 234 -28.24 26.70 -34.49
CA PRO A 234 -27.74 26.95 -33.14
C PRO A 234 -27.81 28.45 -32.82
N LYS A 235 -28.27 28.80 -31.62
CA LYS A 235 -28.19 30.19 -31.15
C LYS A 235 -26.72 30.53 -30.92
N ARG A 236 -26.20 31.53 -31.64
CA ARG A 236 -24.84 32.02 -31.45
C ARG A 236 -24.72 32.63 -30.06
N ARG A 237 -24.15 31.89 -29.11
CA ARG A 237 -23.77 32.43 -27.80
C ARG A 237 -22.40 33.07 -27.94
N ARG A 238 -22.27 34.31 -27.48
CA ARG A 238 -20.95 34.93 -27.33
C ARG A 238 -20.20 34.15 -26.25
N TRP A 239 -19.06 33.57 -26.60
CA TRP A 239 -18.19 32.96 -25.61
C TRP A 239 -17.65 34.05 -24.68
N VAL A 240 -17.96 33.94 -23.39
CA VAL A 240 -17.51 34.87 -22.35
C VAL A 240 -16.84 34.05 -21.27
N ASN A 241 -15.54 34.25 -21.10
CA ASN A 241 -14.76 33.67 -20.01
C ASN A 241 -14.12 34.83 -19.24
N GLU A 242 -14.67 35.14 -18.07
CA GLU A 242 -14.22 36.23 -17.21
C GLU A 242 -12.78 36.03 -16.74
N SER A 243 -12.39 34.79 -16.46
CA SER A 243 -11.04 34.40 -16.03
C SER A 243 -10.02 34.71 -17.12
N TRP A 244 -10.32 34.29 -18.36
CA TRP A 244 -9.48 34.54 -19.53
C TRP A 244 -9.40 36.03 -19.87
N THR A 245 -10.53 36.75 -19.86
CA THR A 245 -10.54 38.19 -20.16
C THR A 245 -9.84 39.03 -19.09
N ARG A 246 -9.89 38.65 -17.80
CA ARG A 246 -9.04 39.25 -16.76
C ARG A 246 -7.56 38.97 -16.99
N TRP A 247 -7.21 37.72 -17.34
CA TRP A 247 -5.83 37.33 -17.61
C TRP A 247 -5.22 38.08 -18.81
N VAL A 248 -5.95 38.17 -19.93
CA VAL A 248 -5.51 38.94 -21.11
C VAL A 248 -5.32 40.42 -20.77
N LYS A 249 -6.23 41.02 -20.01
CA LYS A 249 -6.11 42.41 -19.55
C LYS A 249 -4.99 42.63 -18.54
N SER A 250 -4.59 41.57 -17.83
CA SER A 250 -3.46 41.62 -16.88
C SER A 250 -2.10 41.48 -17.57
N GLN A 251 -2.07 41.07 -18.84
CA GLN A 251 -0.82 41.07 -19.60
C GLN A 251 -0.45 42.52 -19.94
N GLN A 252 0.70 42.98 -19.44
CA GLN A 252 1.36 44.16 -19.99
C GLN A 252 1.65 43.89 -21.46
N TRP A 253 0.99 44.65 -22.32
CA TRP A 253 1.21 44.63 -23.76
C TRP A 253 2.71 44.73 -24.04
N CYS A 254 3.25 43.81 -24.83
CA CYS A 254 4.48 44.07 -25.56
C CYS A 254 4.14 45.16 -26.59
N LEU A 255 4.72 46.36 -26.42
CA LEU A 255 4.89 47.30 -27.53
C LEU A 255 5.72 46.60 -28.61
N LEU A 256 5.07 46.26 -29.71
CA LEU A 256 5.67 46.18 -31.04
C LEU A 256 4.95 47.21 -31.91
#